data_AF-B4VSX2-F1
#
_entry.id   AF-B4VSX2-F1
#
_cell.length_a   1.000
_cell.length_b   1.000
_cell.length_c   1.000
_cell.angle_alpha   90.00
_cell.angle_beta   90.00
_cell.angle_gamma   90.00
#
_symmetry.space_group_name_H-M   'P 1'
#
loop_
_entity.id
_entity.type
_entity.pdbx_description
1 polymer ?
#
loop_
_entity_poly.entity_id
_entity_poly.type
_entity_poly.pdbx_seq_one_letter_code
_entity_poly.pdbx_strand_id
1 'polypeptide(L)'
;MYKGKAWWLPLQEPIAPDQLLKMQMWLRQTYNERRPFATLQAAKAGMIFLNRLGLGNKLDLSALFCSELVTAALQIAGVVDPYINPSKQTPADVVNFPCFSHPPILIKSFPSRCKPQ
;
A
#
# COMPACT_ATOMS: atom_id res chain seq x y z
N MET A 1 1.22 -12.20 17.42
CA MET A 1 1.78 -13.01 16.31
C MET A 1 0.80 -13.02 15.15
N TYR A 2 1.23 -12.68 13.92
CA TYR A 2 0.35 -12.63 12.74
C TYR A 2 -0.16 -14.03 12.34
N LYS A 3 -1.49 -14.18 12.27
CA LYS A 3 -2.19 -15.42 11.90
C LYS A 3 -2.65 -15.34 10.44
N GLY A 4 -1.71 -15.49 9.51
CA GLY A 4 -1.98 -15.42 8.08
C GLY A 4 -0.76 -15.81 7.24
N LYS A 5 -0.88 -15.70 5.92
CA LYS A 5 0.24 -15.84 4.99
C LYS A 5 0.82 -14.45 4.69
N ALA A 6 2.13 -14.34 4.57
CA ALA A 6 2.79 -13.12 4.12
C ALA A 6 3.59 -13.42 2.86
N TRP A 7 3.46 -12.53 1.89
CA TRP A 7 4.10 -12.61 0.58
C TRP A 7 4.98 -11.39 0.37
N TRP A 8 6.13 -11.59 -0.26
CA TRP A 8 7.00 -10.53 -0.73
C TRP A 8 6.90 -10.44 -2.24
N LEU A 9 6.71 -9.22 -2.74
CA LEU A 9 6.64 -8.93 -4.16
C LEU A 9 7.79 -7.96 -4.50
N PRO A 10 8.87 -8.44 -5.15
CA PRO A 10 10.02 -7.59 -5.48
C PRO A 10 9.71 -6.68 -6.67
N LEU A 11 10.42 -5.56 -6.79
CA LEU A 11 10.37 -4.73 -7.99
C LEU A 11 11.10 -5.42 -9.14
N GLN A 12 10.66 -5.17 -10.38
CA GLN A 12 11.34 -5.67 -11.57
C GLN A 12 12.72 -5.00 -11.72
N GLU A 13 12.75 -3.68 -11.53
CA GLU A 13 13.97 -2.88 -11.59
C GLU A 13 14.26 -2.25 -10.22
N PRO A 14 15.53 -2.21 -9.79
CA PRO A 14 15.91 -1.56 -8.55
C PRO A 14 15.65 -0.05 -8.63
N ILE A 15 15.18 0.53 -7.53
CA ILE A 15 15.00 1.99 -7.43
C ILE A 15 16.38 2.65 -7.45
N ALA A 16 16.54 3.68 -8.29
CA ALA A 16 17.76 4.48 -8.34
C ALA A 16 18.09 5.09 -6.96
N PRO A 17 19.37 5.19 -6.55
CA PRO A 17 19.73 5.62 -5.20
C PRO A 17 19.17 6.98 -4.77
N ASP A 18 19.10 7.94 -5.68
CA ASP A 18 18.54 9.27 -5.44
C ASP A 18 17.02 9.24 -5.23
N GLN A 19 16.30 8.42 -5.99
CA GLN A 19 14.86 8.23 -5.86
C GLN A 19 14.51 7.45 -4.59
N LEU A 20 15.32 6.45 -4.25
CA LEU A 20 15.21 5.71 -3.00
C LEU A 20 15.37 6.66 -1.80
N LEU A 21 16.36 7.56 -1.85
CA LEU A 21 16.56 8.57 -0.81
C LEU A 21 15.36 9.51 -0.69
N LYS A 22 14.81 10.00 -1.80
CA LYS A 22 13.59 10.83 -1.80
C LYS A 22 12.41 10.11 -1.16
N MET A 23 12.17 8.85 -1.53
CA MET A 23 11.12 8.02 -0.94
C MET A 23 11.32 7.86 0.57
N GLN A 24 12.54 7.54 1.02
CA GLN A 24 12.83 7.39 2.44
C GLN A 24 12.67 8.69 3.23
N MET A 25 13.10 9.82 2.67
CA MET A 25 12.90 11.14 3.28
C MET A 25 11.41 11.47 3.41
N TRP A 26 10.63 11.24 2.35
CA TRP A 26 9.19 11.44 2.37
C TRP A 26 8.48 10.56 3.40
N LEU A 27 8.86 9.28 3.51
CA LEU A 27 8.33 8.35 4.52
C LEU A 27 8.65 8.83 5.95
N ARG A 28 9.89 9.29 6.20
CA ARG A 28 10.29 9.84 7.50
C ARG A 28 9.52 11.11 7.84
N GLN A 29 9.36 12.02 6.88
CA GLN A 29 8.59 13.24 7.06
C GLN A 29 7.12 12.92 7.38
N THR A 30 6.51 12.00 6.62
CA THR A 30 5.14 11.53 6.84
C THR A 30 4.93 10.97 8.24
N TYR A 31 5.91 10.20 8.75
CA TYR A 31 5.90 9.71 10.12
C TYR A 31 6.03 10.84 11.15
N ASN A 32 6.94 11.80 10.93
CA ASN A 32 7.16 12.94 11.83
C ASN A 32 5.94 13.87 11.93
N GLU A 33 5.18 14.01 10.83
CA GLU A 33 3.91 14.74 10.77
C GLU A 33 2.79 14.04 11.55
N ARG A 34 3.03 12.84 12.09
CA ARG A 34 2.06 12.01 12.82
C ARG A 34 0.76 11.83 12.07
N ARG A 35 0.84 11.70 10.74
CA ARG A 35 -0.36 11.46 9.93
C ARG A 35 -1.06 10.19 10.45
N PRO A 36 -2.33 10.27 10.85
CA PRO A 36 -3.01 9.15 11.46
C PRO A 36 -3.08 8.00 10.45
N PHE A 37 -2.73 6.80 10.89
CA PHE A 37 -2.91 5.60 10.08
C PHE A 37 -4.34 5.13 10.26
N ALA A 38 -5.13 5.14 9.20
CA ALA A 38 -6.51 4.69 9.29
C ALA A 38 -6.56 3.15 9.25
N THR A 39 -7.20 2.56 10.25
CA THR A 39 -7.32 1.11 10.36
C THR A 39 -8.17 0.56 9.21
N LEU A 40 -7.95 -0.71 8.82
CA LEU A 40 -8.66 -1.36 7.71
C LEU A 40 -10.21 -1.29 7.84
N GLN A 41 -10.70 -1.21 9.07
CA GLN A 41 -12.13 -1.13 9.37
C GLN A 41 -12.69 0.29 9.16
N ALA A 42 -11.95 1.31 9.61
CA ALA A 42 -12.25 2.71 9.30
C ALA A 42 -12.09 3.02 7.81
N ALA A 43 -11.13 2.36 7.15
CA ALA A 43 -10.89 2.43 5.71
C ALA A 43 -12.09 2.02 4.88
N LYS A 44 -12.58 0.81 5.14
CA LYS A 44 -13.73 0.26 4.41
C LYS A 44 -14.97 1.11 4.66
N ALA A 45 -15.18 1.56 5.88
CA ALA A 45 -16.30 2.45 6.20
C ALA A 45 -16.20 3.79 5.46
N GLY A 46 -15.03 4.43 5.46
CA GLY A 46 -14.78 5.69 4.76
C GLY A 46 -14.90 5.56 3.24
N MET A 47 -14.29 4.54 2.64
CA MET A 47 -14.34 4.32 1.19
C MET A 47 -15.76 4.02 0.70
N ILE A 48 -16.53 3.22 1.44
CA ILE A 48 -17.95 2.96 1.13
C ILE A 48 -18.76 4.27 1.23
N PHE A 49 -18.53 5.06 2.27
CA PHE A 49 -19.25 6.31 2.50
C PHE A 49 -18.92 7.37 1.44
N LEU A 50 -17.65 7.56 1.08
CA LEU A 50 -17.22 8.48 0.02
C LEU A 50 -17.72 8.06 -1.37
N ASN A 51 -17.70 6.76 -1.69
CA ASN A 51 -18.27 6.25 -2.94
C ASN A 51 -19.78 6.49 -3.01
N ARG A 52 -20.49 6.33 -1.89
CA ARG A 52 -21.94 6.58 -1.81
C ARG A 52 -22.30 8.06 -1.99
N LEU A 53 -21.39 8.98 -1.64
CA LEU A 53 -21.58 10.42 -1.77
C LEU A 53 -21.04 11.02 -3.07
N GLY A 54 -20.43 10.23 -3.96
CA GLY A 54 -19.86 10.73 -5.22
C GLY A 54 -18.65 11.67 -5.04
N LEU A 55 -18.05 11.73 -3.84
CA LEU A 55 -16.98 12.66 -3.49
C LEU A 55 -15.56 12.10 -3.71
N GLY A 56 -15.42 10.94 -4.35
CA GLY A 56 -14.14 10.23 -4.48
C GLY A 56 -13.03 10.92 -5.29
N ASN A 57 -13.15 12.18 -5.70
CA ASN A 57 -12.20 12.84 -6.61
C ASN A 57 -11.14 13.72 -5.94
N LYS A 58 -11.19 13.93 -4.62
CA LYS A 58 -10.14 14.68 -3.91
C LYS A 58 -9.15 13.71 -3.26
N LEU A 59 -7.86 13.93 -3.52
CA LEU A 59 -6.77 13.30 -2.80
C LEU A 59 -6.89 13.70 -1.33
N ASP A 60 -7.14 12.74 -0.45
CA ASP A 60 -7.26 12.98 0.98
C ASP A 60 -6.19 12.18 1.72
N LEU A 61 -5.06 12.83 1.96
CA LEU A 61 -3.95 12.26 2.72
C LEU A 61 -4.04 12.58 4.23
N SER A 62 -5.23 12.93 4.72
CA SER A 62 -5.45 13.26 6.15
C SER A 62 -5.33 12.03 7.05
N ALA A 63 -5.57 10.82 6.51
CA ALA A 63 -5.24 9.56 7.15
C ALA A 63 -4.78 8.54 6.10
N LEU A 64 -3.65 7.86 6.34
CA LEU A 64 -3.03 7.00 5.34
C LEU A 64 -3.43 5.54 5.52
N PHE A 65 -3.89 4.91 4.44
CA PHE A 65 -4.06 3.46 4.36
C PHE A 65 -2.78 2.76 3.91
N CYS A 66 -2.68 1.45 4.14
CA CYS A 66 -1.50 0.68 3.72
C CYS A 66 -1.25 0.76 2.20
N SER A 67 -2.28 0.57 1.38
CA SER A 67 -2.17 0.63 -0.08
C SER A 67 -1.93 2.04 -0.59
N GLU A 68 -2.53 3.05 0.05
CA GLU A 68 -2.33 4.45 -0.27
C GLU A 68 -0.90 4.91 0.04
N LEU A 69 -0.39 4.59 1.23
CA LEU A 69 0.99 4.88 1.63
C LEU A 69 1.99 4.24 0.67
N VAL A 70 1.77 2.97 0.30
CA VAL A 70 2.65 2.26 -0.66
C VAL A 70 2.56 2.90 -2.04
N THR A 71 1.37 3.22 -2.54
CA THR A 71 1.21 3.87 -3.85
C THR A 71 1.91 5.22 -3.88
N ALA A 72 1.70 6.08 -2.88
CA ALA A 72 2.36 7.37 -2.78
C ALA A 72 3.88 7.24 -2.67
N ALA A 73 4.38 6.30 -1.87
CA ALA A 73 5.83 6.06 -1.75
C ALA A 73 6.45 5.64 -3.09
N LEU A 74 5.78 4.76 -3.85
CA LEU A 74 6.22 4.32 -5.17
C LEU A 74 6.18 5.45 -6.21
N GLN A 75 5.21 6.37 -6.12
CA GLN A 75 5.19 7.58 -6.95
C GLN A 75 6.35 8.52 -6.62
N ILE A 76 6.66 8.73 -5.34
CA ILE A 76 7.82 9.52 -4.92
C ILE A 76 9.13 8.88 -5.42
N ALA A 77 9.20 7.54 -5.46
CA ALA A 77 10.32 6.80 -6.03
C ALA A 77 10.34 6.78 -7.58
N GLY A 78 9.32 7.34 -8.25
CA GLY A 78 9.23 7.40 -9.70
C GLY A 78 9.00 6.05 -10.40
N VAL A 79 8.55 5.02 -9.67
CA VAL A 79 8.36 3.66 -10.23
C VAL A 79 6.90 3.34 -10.58
N VAL A 80 5.97 4.21 -10.22
CA VAL A 80 4.53 4.11 -10.53
C VAL A 80 4.07 5.42 -11.16
N ASP A 81 3.08 5.34 -12.06
CA ASP A 81 2.48 6.48 -12.74
C ASP A 81 2.04 7.58 -11.73
N PRO A 82 2.54 8.82 -11.87
CA PRO A 82 2.21 9.92 -10.95
C PRO A 82 0.74 10.36 -11.01
N TYR A 83 -0.02 9.98 -12.05
CA TYR A 83 -1.43 10.33 -12.22
C TYR A 83 -2.38 9.35 -11.51
N ILE A 84 -1.89 8.20 -11.03
CA ILE A 84 -2.68 7.28 -10.20
C ILE A 84 -3.04 7.99 -8.89
N ASN A 85 -4.32 7.96 -8.50
CA ASN A 85 -4.74 8.50 -7.21
C ASN A 85 -4.51 7.45 -6.09
N PRO A 86 -3.60 7.70 -5.13
CA PRO A 86 -3.31 6.77 -4.03
C PRO A 86 -4.51 6.44 -3.16
N SER A 87 -5.41 7.40 -2.89
CA SER A 87 -6.58 7.22 -2.04
C SER A 87 -7.64 6.28 -2.64
N LYS A 88 -7.51 5.94 -3.94
CA LYS A 88 -8.40 4.98 -4.63
C LYS A 88 -7.82 3.57 -4.71
N GLN A 89 -6.57 3.36 -4.29
CA GLN A 89 -5.91 2.06 -4.47
C GLN A 89 -6.22 1.12 -3.31
N THR A 90 -6.65 -0.09 -3.64
CA THR A 90 -6.75 -1.20 -2.69
C THR A 90 -5.47 -2.03 -2.68
N PRO A 91 -5.25 -2.88 -1.66
CA PRO A 91 -4.12 -3.81 -1.69
C PRO A 91 -4.12 -4.74 -2.93
N ALA A 92 -5.30 -5.08 -3.46
CA ALA A 92 -5.42 -5.90 -4.66
C ALA A 92 -4.96 -5.16 -5.92
N ASP A 93 -5.16 -3.84 -5.98
CA ASP A 93 -4.69 -3.02 -7.12
C ASP A 93 -3.17 -2.87 -7.06
N VAL A 94 -2.63 -2.55 -5.88
CA VAL A 94 -1.18 -2.31 -5.69
C VAL A 94 -0.33 -3.53 -6.06
N VAL A 95 -0.75 -4.75 -5.69
CA VAL A 95 0.02 -5.97 -6.03
C VAL A 95 0.04 -6.30 -7.53
N ASN A 96 -0.80 -5.62 -8.31
CA ASN A 96 -0.86 -5.77 -9.77
C ASN A 96 -0.19 -4.60 -10.51
N PHE A 97 0.48 -3.68 -9.80
CA PHE A 97 1.26 -2.63 -10.48
C PHE A 97 2.36 -3.24 -11.36
N PRO A 98 2.59 -2.69 -12.55
CA PRO A 98 3.53 -3.25 -13.53
C PRO A 98 4.99 -3.13 -13.08
N CYS A 99 5.31 -2.34 -12.05
CA CYS A 99 6.66 -2.23 -11.51
C CYS A 99 7.11 -3.45 -10.70
N PHE A 100 6.19 -4.36 -10.36
CA PHE A 100 6.47 -5.54 -9.56
C PHE A 100 6.77 -6.76 -10.43
N SER A 101 7.67 -7.61 -9.95
CA SER A 101 7.98 -8.90 -10.57
C SER A 101 7.02 -9.96 -10.04
N HIS A 102 6.47 -10.77 -10.95
CA HIS A 102 5.62 -11.91 -10.62
C HIS A 102 6.36 -13.23 -10.90
N PRO A 103 6.07 -14.30 -10.13
CA PRO A 103 5.08 -14.41 -9.05
C PRO A 103 5.58 -13.88 -7.68
N PRO A 104 4.67 -13.55 -6.75
CA PRO A 104 5.04 -13.22 -5.37
C PRO A 104 5.70 -14.40 -4.64
N ILE A 105 6.63 -14.09 -3.75
CA ILE A 105 7.39 -15.05 -2.94
C ILE A 105 6.72 -15.23 -1.58
N LEU A 106 6.36 -16.46 -1.20
CA LEU A 106 5.82 -16.75 0.13
C LEU A 106 6.93 -16.68 1.19
N ILE A 107 6.84 -15.71 2.10
CA ILE A 107 7.84 -15.52 3.18
C ILE A 107 7.36 -16.07 4.53
N LYS A 108 6.04 -16.24 4.71
CA LYS A 108 5.48 -16.85 5.92
C LYS A 108 4.15 -17.51 5.62
N SER A 109 3.96 -18.73 6.11
CA SER A 109 2.66 -19.37 6.20
C SER A 109 2.27 -19.58 7.67
N PHE A 110 1.00 -19.42 7.99
CA PHE A 110 0.46 -19.88 9.26
C PHE A 110 -0.05 -21.32 9.06
N PRO A 111 0.43 -22.30 9.84
CA PRO A 111 0.00 -23.68 9.67
C PRO A 111 -1.52 -23.77 9.91
N SER A 112 -2.25 -24.29 8.93
CA SER A 112 -3.62 -24.72 9.14
C SER A 112 -3.60 -25.90 10.11
N ARG A 113 -4.35 -25.82 11.21
CA ARG A 113 -4.51 -26.99 12.10
C ARG A 113 -4.95 -28.18 11.24
N CYS A 114 -4.22 -29.29 11.30
CA CYS A 114 -4.71 -30.55 10.75
C CYS A 114 -6.05 -30.84 11.43
N LYS A 115 -7.12 -30.98 10.64
CA LYS A 115 -8.36 -31.58 11.17
C LYS A 115 -8.02 -33.05 11.46
N PRO A 116 -8.28 -33.58 12.67
CA PRO A 116 -8.25 -35.02 12.87
C PRO A 116 -9.28 -35.66 11.93
N GLN A 117 -8.87 -36.74 11.27
CA GLN A 117 -9.75 -37.60 10.47
C GLN A 117 -10.71 -38.36 11.38
#